data_AF-A0A6G3RJK4-F1
#
_entry.id   AF-A0A6G3RJK4-F1
#
_cell.length_a   1.000
_cell.length_b   1.000
_cell.length_c   1.000
_cell.angle_alpha   90.00
_cell.angle_beta   90.00
_cell.angle_gamma   90.00
#
_symmetry.space_group_name_H-M   'P 1'
#
loop_
_entity.id
_entity.type
_entity.pdbx_description
1 polymer ?
#
loop_
_entity_poly.entity_id
_entity_poly.type
_entity_poly.pdbx_seq_one_letter_code
_entity_poly.pdbx_strand_id
1 'polypeptide(L)'
;TSSRCADLALHAFARGRLCLPEGGAEALPEHLAAALPPGVVRTGVRVTSVSTSSVRTAEHGAFTCRAVLLATDARAAAELLPGLRVPPFHEVTVVHHTAPEPPLDGPALLLDADRGGPVAHTAVISQVDPSRAPVGRVLVSSTVLGPPPEESAVRAHLAALYGTPTDRWERLGVHHTREAVPAMPPPHDIRRPVRLLSGLYVCGDHRDTSTVQGALHSGRRAAHAVLTDFGITPSYARETLPTAA
;
A
#
# COMPACT_ATOMS: atom_id res chain seq x y z
N THR A 1 15.59 -5.30 5.38
CA THR A 1 14.44 -5.68 6.22
C THR A 1 14.89 -6.57 7.36
N SER A 2 14.36 -6.35 8.58
CA SER A 2 14.60 -7.16 9.77
C SER A 2 14.02 -8.56 9.61
N SER A 3 14.68 -9.59 10.15
CA SER A 3 14.21 -10.99 10.10
C SER A 3 12.79 -11.14 10.63
N ARG A 4 12.42 -10.46 11.74
CA ARG A 4 11.06 -10.50 12.29
C ARG A 4 9.98 -10.07 11.28
N CYS A 5 10.26 -9.05 10.46
CA CYS A 5 9.32 -8.60 9.44
C CYS A 5 9.25 -9.57 8.26
N ALA A 6 10.40 -10.16 7.90
CA ALA A 6 10.46 -11.18 6.86
C ALA A 6 9.70 -12.46 7.30
N ASP A 7 9.87 -12.91 8.55
CA ASP A 7 9.18 -14.07 9.11
C ASP A 7 7.67 -13.85 9.16
N LEU A 8 7.21 -12.65 9.53
CA LEU A 8 5.79 -12.29 9.50
C LEU A 8 5.22 -12.33 8.08
N ALA A 9 5.96 -11.81 7.10
CA ALA A 9 5.55 -11.86 5.70
C ALA A 9 5.46 -13.31 5.20
N LEU A 10 6.49 -14.12 5.46
CA LEU A 10 6.51 -15.53 5.08
C LEU A 10 5.38 -16.32 5.75
N HIS A 11 5.13 -16.08 7.03
CA HIS A 11 4.01 -16.67 7.75
C HIS A 11 2.67 -16.29 7.10
N ALA A 12 2.49 -15.03 6.71
CA ALA A 12 1.28 -14.58 6.02
C ALA A 12 1.10 -15.26 4.65
N PHE A 13 2.16 -15.39 3.85
CA PHE A 13 2.13 -16.13 2.58
C PHE A 13 1.82 -17.62 2.78
N ALA A 14 2.39 -18.25 3.80
CA ALA A 14 2.19 -19.67 4.07
C ALA A 14 0.79 -20.01 4.62
N ARG A 15 0.14 -19.05 5.29
CA ARG A 15 -1.16 -19.24 5.97
C ARG A 15 -2.34 -18.65 5.21
N GLY A 16 -2.09 -17.67 4.35
CA GLY A 16 -3.11 -16.86 3.69
C GLY A 16 -3.22 -17.15 2.20
N ARG A 17 -4.26 -16.56 1.60
CA ARG A 17 -4.37 -16.39 0.15
C ARG A 17 -3.93 -14.99 -0.23
N LEU A 18 -3.45 -14.84 -1.46
CA LEU A 18 -3.29 -13.53 -2.07
C LEU A 18 -4.63 -13.08 -2.61
N CYS A 19 -4.93 -11.79 -2.43
CA CYS A 19 -6.16 -11.19 -2.91
C CYS A 19 -5.83 -9.87 -3.61
N LEU A 20 -6.70 -9.53 -4.54
CA LEU A 20 -6.70 -8.27 -5.26
C LEU A 20 -8.12 -7.71 -5.15
N PRO A 21 -8.29 -6.42 -4.80
CA PRO A 21 -9.59 -5.79 -4.91
C PRO A 21 -10.01 -5.73 -6.39
N GLU A 22 -11.22 -6.21 -6.68
CA GLU A 22 -11.86 -6.03 -7.98
C GLU A 22 -11.92 -4.53 -8.32
N GLY A 23 -11.61 -4.17 -9.57
CA GLY A 23 -11.49 -2.78 -10.02
C GLY A 23 -10.15 -2.12 -9.64
N GLY A 24 -9.28 -2.78 -8.88
CA GLY A 24 -7.95 -2.29 -8.53
C GLY A 24 -7.84 -1.62 -7.16
N ALA A 25 -6.65 -1.09 -6.86
CA ALA A 25 -6.30 -0.66 -5.51
C ALA A 25 -7.12 0.53 -4.98
N GLU A 26 -7.74 1.32 -5.86
CA GLU A 26 -8.59 2.47 -5.51
C GLU A 26 -9.97 2.05 -4.96
N ALA A 27 -10.43 0.84 -5.27
CA ALA A 27 -11.74 0.38 -4.83
C ALA A 27 -11.86 0.36 -3.30
N LEU A 28 -10.80 -0.03 -2.57
CA LEU A 28 -10.81 -0.05 -1.10
C LEU A 28 -11.00 1.35 -0.48
N PRO A 29 -10.16 2.37 -0.78
CA PRO A 29 -10.37 3.70 -0.22
C PRO A 29 -11.69 4.34 -0.67
N GLU A 30 -12.20 4.05 -1.87
CA GLU A 30 -13.53 4.51 -2.31
C GLU A 30 -14.65 3.92 -1.44
N HIS A 31 -14.64 2.61 -1.19
CA HIS A 31 -15.61 1.96 -0.31
C HIS A 31 -15.53 2.51 1.12
N LEU A 32 -14.31 2.74 1.63
CA LEU A 32 -14.13 3.34 2.95
C LEU A 32 -14.67 4.77 3.01
N ALA A 33 -14.47 5.57 1.96
CA ALA A 33 -14.97 6.94 1.89
C ALA A 33 -16.51 6.98 1.77
N ALA A 34 -17.10 6.08 1.00
CA ALA A 34 -18.56 5.98 0.82
C ALA A 34 -19.30 5.59 2.11
N ALA A 35 -18.63 4.89 3.02
CA ALA A 35 -19.17 4.52 4.33
C ALA A 35 -19.19 5.68 5.35
N LEU A 36 -18.60 6.83 5.01
CA LEU A 36 -18.53 8.00 5.90
C LEU A 36 -19.71 8.97 5.64
N PRO A 37 -20.14 9.73 6.66
CA PRO A 37 -21.19 10.74 6.47
C PRO A 37 -20.83 11.75 5.36
N PRO A 38 -21.80 12.21 4.55
CA PRO A 38 -21.53 13.20 3.50
C PRO A 38 -20.82 14.45 4.03
N GLY A 39 -19.81 14.92 3.30
CA GLY A 39 -19.09 16.16 3.61
C GLY A 39 -17.94 16.06 4.63
N VAL A 40 -17.67 14.87 5.19
CA VAL A 40 -16.54 14.68 6.12
C VAL A 40 -15.18 14.51 5.41
N VAL A 41 -15.19 14.00 4.17
CA VAL A 41 -14.00 13.89 3.33
C VAL A 41 -13.89 15.14 2.47
N ARG A 42 -12.71 15.78 2.49
CA ARG A 42 -12.39 16.95 1.66
C ARG A 42 -11.11 16.69 0.88
N THR A 43 -11.22 16.56 -0.43
CA THR A 43 -10.08 16.43 -1.36
C THR A 43 -9.65 17.81 -1.87
N GLY A 44 -8.45 17.92 -2.45
CA GLY A 44 -7.90 19.20 -2.90
C GLY A 44 -7.47 20.15 -1.76
N VAL A 45 -7.60 19.73 -0.50
CA VAL A 45 -7.25 20.52 0.68
C VAL A 45 -5.87 20.11 1.19
N ARG A 46 -4.83 20.90 0.88
CA ARG A 46 -3.47 20.67 1.38
C ARG A 46 -3.30 21.25 2.79
N VAL A 47 -2.97 20.38 3.75
CA VAL A 47 -2.56 20.77 5.10
C VAL A 47 -1.13 21.32 5.08
N THR A 48 -0.90 22.44 5.78
CA THR A 48 0.41 23.11 5.85
C THR A 48 0.96 23.22 7.26
N SER A 49 0.11 23.08 8.29
CA SER A 49 0.57 22.91 9.67
C SER A 49 -0.50 22.26 10.53
N VAL A 50 -0.07 21.57 11.58
CA VAL A 50 -0.95 20.91 12.55
C VAL A 50 -0.58 21.32 13.98
N SER A 51 -1.58 21.34 14.85
CA SER A 51 -1.42 21.41 16.31
C SER A 51 -2.32 20.35 16.95
N THR A 52 -2.35 20.26 18.28
CA THR A 52 -3.28 19.36 18.99
C THR A 52 -4.76 19.71 18.79
N SER A 53 -5.07 20.92 18.35
CA SER A 53 -6.43 21.45 18.31
C SER A 53 -6.79 22.20 17.02
N SER A 54 -5.87 22.25 16.05
CA SER A 54 -6.13 22.92 14.78
C SER A 54 -5.31 22.37 13.63
N VAL A 55 -5.88 22.45 12.44
CA VAL A 55 -5.21 22.15 11.18
C VAL A 55 -5.28 23.39 10.30
N ARG A 56 -4.14 23.91 9.85
CA ARG A 56 -4.07 24.99 8.86
C ARG A 56 -3.85 24.41 7.48
N THR A 57 -4.49 25.02 6.51
CA THR A 57 -4.42 24.61 5.11
C THR A 57 -3.88 25.73 4.24
N ALA A 58 -3.42 25.40 3.03
CA ALA A 58 -2.88 26.39 2.11
C ALA A 58 -3.94 27.41 1.66
N GLU A 59 -5.15 26.94 1.34
CA GLU A 59 -6.16 27.73 0.63
C GLU A 59 -7.54 27.76 1.32
N HIS A 60 -7.73 26.99 2.39
CA HIS A 60 -9.04 26.79 3.02
C HIS A 60 -9.08 27.25 4.48
N GLY A 61 -8.11 28.09 4.89
CA GLY A 61 -8.01 28.61 6.25
C GLY A 61 -7.62 27.55 7.28
N ALA A 62 -8.08 27.74 8.53
CA ALA A 62 -7.81 26.85 9.65
C ALA A 62 -9.08 26.16 10.14
N PHE A 63 -8.97 24.87 10.45
CA PHE A 63 -10.00 24.05 11.05
C PHE A 63 -9.67 23.83 12.52
N THR A 64 -10.60 24.14 13.42
CA THR A 64 -10.48 23.78 14.83
C THR A 64 -10.98 22.36 15.06
N CYS A 65 -10.34 21.65 15.97
CA CYS A 65 -10.66 20.27 16.31
C CYS A 65 -10.26 19.98 17.75
N ARG A 66 -10.71 18.83 18.28
CA ARG A 66 -10.30 18.37 19.62
C ARG A 66 -9.01 17.56 19.58
N ALA A 67 -8.70 16.98 18.43
CA ALA A 67 -7.51 16.19 18.19
C ALA A 67 -7.19 16.11 16.69
N VAL A 68 -5.92 15.87 16.37
CA VAL A 68 -5.43 15.64 15.02
C VAL A 68 -4.80 14.25 14.93
N LEU A 69 -5.23 13.47 13.93
CA LEU A 69 -4.59 12.24 13.51
C LEU A 69 -3.90 12.47 12.17
N LEU A 70 -2.58 12.36 12.15
CA LEU A 70 -1.78 12.48 10.94
C LEU A 70 -1.63 11.13 10.26
N ALA A 71 -2.21 10.98 9.07
CA ALA A 71 -2.21 9.74 8.27
C ALA A 71 -1.51 9.91 6.91
N THR A 72 -0.51 10.80 6.84
CA THR A 72 0.31 11.03 5.65
C THR A 72 1.47 10.02 5.57
N ASP A 73 2.19 10.01 4.45
CA ASP A 73 3.49 9.33 4.38
C ASP A 73 4.48 9.90 5.42
N ALA A 74 5.56 9.16 5.69
CA ALA A 74 6.51 9.51 6.74
C ALA A 74 7.23 10.84 6.51
N ARG A 75 7.44 11.26 5.24
CA ARG A 75 8.16 12.49 4.91
C ARG A 75 7.25 13.70 5.12
N ALA A 76 6.04 13.67 4.55
CA ALA A 76 5.01 14.67 4.79
C ALA A 76 4.66 14.76 6.29
N ALA A 77 4.67 13.64 7.01
CA ALA A 77 4.44 13.65 8.44
C ALA A 77 5.53 14.41 9.21
N ALA A 78 6.80 14.20 8.85
CA ALA A 78 7.93 14.88 9.46
C ALA A 78 8.05 16.37 9.06
N GLU A 79 7.55 16.76 7.89
CA GLU A 79 7.43 18.17 7.50
C GLU A 79 6.39 18.90 8.38
N LEU A 80 5.26 18.25 8.64
CA LEU A 80 4.20 18.82 9.48
C LEU A 80 4.54 18.78 10.98
N LEU A 81 5.32 17.78 11.40
CA LEU A 81 5.75 17.56 12.78
C LEU A 81 7.25 17.26 12.84
N PRO A 82 8.12 18.30 12.88
CA PRO A 82 9.55 18.13 12.99
C PRO A 82 9.94 17.28 14.20
N GLY A 83 10.86 16.33 14.01
CA GLY A 83 11.29 15.37 15.02
C GLY A 83 10.71 13.97 14.86
N LEU A 84 9.76 13.76 13.95
CA LEU A 84 9.35 12.42 13.56
C LEU A 84 10.45 11.69 12.79
N ARG A 85 10.62 10.39 13.10
CA ARG A 85 11.58 9.54 12.39
C ARG A 85 11.10 9.26 10.96
N VAL A 86 11.89 9.70 9.99
CA VAL A 86 11.75 9.31 8.58
C VAL A 86 12.69 8.13 8.31
N PRO A 87 12.18 6.93 8.00
CA PRO A 87 13.03 5.82 7.57
C PRO A 87 13.60 6.07 6.16
N PRO A 88 14.69 5.41 5.76
CA PRO A 88 15.01 5.28 4.34
C PRO A 88 13.90 4.48 3.64
N PHE A 89 13.86 4.54 2.31
CA PHE A 89 12.83 3.86 1.52
C PHE A 89 13.45 2.90 0.51
N HIS A 90 12.69 1.87 0.17
CA HIS A 90 12.91 1.06 -1.02
C HIS A 90 12.06 1.62 -2.14
N GLU A 91 12.69 1.88 -3.27
CA GLU A 91 11.99 2.19 -4.51
C GLU A 91 11.49 0.91 -5.19
N VAL A 92 10.37 1.03 -5.90
CA VAL A 92 9.74 -0.07 -6.61
C VAL A 92 9.28 0.42 -7.96
N THR A 93 9.49 -0.40 -8.98
CA THR A 93 8.93 -0.20 -10.31
C THR A 93 7.96 -1.33 -10.63
N VAL A 94 6.75 -0.97 -11.07
CA VAL A 94 5.76 -1.91 -11.60
C VAL A 94 5.66 -1.71 -13.09
N VAL A 95 5.82 -2.79 -13.85
CA VAL A 95 5.66 -2.82 -15.31
C VAL A 95 4.41 -3.62 -15.64
N HIS A 96 3.58 -3.06 -16.52
CA HIS A 96 2.37 -3.70 -17.02
C HIS A 96 2.54 -4.06 -18.48
N HIS A 97 2.23 -5.31 -18.81
CA HIS A 97 2.20 -5.81 -20.17
C HIS A 97 0.82 -6.35 -20.51
N THR A 98 0.44 -6.20 -21.76
CA THR A 98 -0.66 -6.96 -22.36
C THR A 98 -0.10 -8.04 -23.27
N ALA A 99 -0.74 -9.20 -23.25
CA ALA A 99 -0.39 -10.32 -24.12
C ALA A 99 -1.67 -10.88 -24.79
N PRO A 100 -1.53 -11.59 -25.91
CA PRO A 100 -2.67 -12.21 -26.59
C PRO A 100 -3.26 -13.39 -25.79
N GLU A 101 -2.42 -14.11 -25.04
CA GLU A 101 -2.78 -15.33 -24.31
C GLU A 101 -2.10 -15.30 -22.92
N PRO A 102 -2.69 -15.94 -21.90
CA PRO A 102 -2.08 -16.01 -20.58
C PRO A 102 -0.83 -16.89 -20.63
N PRO A 103 0.31 -16.42 -20.08
CA PRO A 103 1.55 -17.20 -20.06
C PRO A 103 1.59 -18.29 -18.99
N LEU A 104 0.58 -18.31 -18.10
CA LEU A 104 0.43 -19.28 -17.03
C LEU A 104 -1.07 -19.51 -16.79
N ASP A 105 -1.44 -20.76 -16.54
CA ASP A 105 -2.80 -21.12 -16.19
C ASP A 105 -3.11 -20.73 -14.73
N GLY A 106 -4.17 -19.96 -14.54
CA GLY A 106 -4.72 -19.61 -13.24
C GLY A 106 -4.03 -18.44 -12.51
N PRO A 107 -4.59 -18.02 -11.36
CA PRO A 107 -4.16 -16.83 -10.63
C PRO A 107 -3.01 -17.13 -9.66
N ALA A 108 -1.79 -17.28 -10.17
CA ALA A 108 -0.59 -17.50 -9.36
C ALA A 108 0.34 -16.28 -9.33
N LEU A 109 1.02 -16.09 -8.19
CA LEU A 109 2.15 -15.16 -8.06
C LEU A 109 3.44 -15.94 -8.28
N LEU A 110 4.16 -15.60 -9.35
CA LEU A 110 5.46 -16.19 -9.67
C LEU A 110 6.57 -15.35 -9.04
N LEU A 111 7.46 -16.00 -8.28
CA LEU A 111 8.59 -15.37 -7.60
C LEU A 111 9.90 -15.81 -8.27
N ASP A 112 10.80 -14.87 -8.55
CA ASP A 112 12.15 -15.21 -8.98
C ASP A 112 13.03 -15.53 -7.77
N ALA A 113 13.35 -16.81 -7.60
CA ALA A 113 14.25 -17.27 -6.54
C ALA A 113 15.73 -17.13 -6.91
N ASP A 114 16.05 -17.20 -8.21
CA ASP A 114 17.41 -17.29 -8.74
C ASP A 114 18.03 -15.91 -8.99
N ARG A 115 17.23 -14.84 -8.98
CA ARG A 115 17.65 -13.46 -9.25
C ARG A 115 18.26 -13.34 -10.64
N GLY A 116 17.65 -14.03 -11.61
CA GLY A 116 18.14 -14.15 -13.00
C GLY A 116 17.96 -12.89 -13.83
N GLY A 117 17.25 -11.88 -13.30
CA GLY A 117 16.99 -10.63 -13.99
C GLY A 117 16.29 -9.59 -13.11
N PRO A 118 15.74 -8.52 -13.72
CA PRO A 118 15.22 -7.37 -12.96
C PRO A 118 13.89 -7.65 -12.25
N VAL A 119 13.11 -8.63 -12.71
CA VAL A 119 11.77 -8.92 -12.17
C VAL A 119 11.89 -9.74 -10.90
N ALA A 120 11.46 -9.20 -9.76
CA ALA A 120 11.43 -9.92 -8.50
C ALA A 120 10.21 -10.85 -8.38
N HIS A 121 9.06 -10.42 -8.90
CA HIS A 121 7.86 -11.25 -8.99
C HIS A 121 6.91 -10.74 -10.07
N THR A 122 6.01 -11.62 -10.54
CA THR A 122 5.04 -11.32 -11.60
C THR A 122 3.75 -12.12 -11.42
N ALA A 123 2.64 -11.59 -11.90
CA ALA A 123 1.34 -12.26 -11.88
C ALA A 123 0.49 -11.87 -13.09
N VAL A 124 -0.34 -12.80 -13.56
CA VAL A 124 -1.36 -12.54 -14.58
C VAL A 124 -2.60 -11.98 -13.89
N ILE A 125 -2.64 -10.66 -13.70
CA ILE A 125 -3.68 -9.95 -12.96
C ILE A 125 -5.07 -10.20 -13.53
N SER A 126 -5.20 -10.34 -14.85
CA SER A 126 -6.49 -10.61 -15.50
C SER A 126 -7.05 -12.01 -15.23
N GLN A 127 -6.26 -12.94 -14.68
CA GLN A 127 -6.76 -14.23 -14.18
C GLN A 127 -7.45 -14.09 -12.81
N VAL A 128 -7.21 -12.99 -12.09
CA VAL A 128 -7.91 -12.65 -10.84
C VAL A 128 -9.07 -11.70 -11.11
N ASP A 129 -8.83 -10.66 -11.91
CA ASP A 129 -9.81 -9.65 -12.27
C ASP A 129 -9.72 -9.33 -13.78
N PRO A 130 -10.55 -10.01 -14.61
CA PRO A 130 -10.57 -9.81 -16.06
C PRO A 130 -10.91 -8.38 -16.48
N SER A 131 -11.63 -7.61 -15.66
CA SER A 131 -12.06 -6.24 -15.97
C SER A 131 -10.88 -5.26 -16.11
N ARG A 132 -9.70 -5.64 -15.59
CA ARG A 132 -8.49 -4.81 -15.62
C ARG A 132 -7.68 -4.96 -16.91
N ALA A 133 -8.06 -5.85 -17.81
CA ALA A 133 -7.40 -6.03 -19.10
C ALA A 133 -8.26 -5.49 -20.25
N PRO A 134 -7.62 -5.05 -21.36
CA PRO A 134 -8.34 -4.83 -22.60
C PRO A 134 -9.12 -6.07 -23.02
N VAL A 135 -10.28 -5.89 -23.66
CA VAL A 135 -11.13 -6.99 -24.11
C VAL A 135 -10.34 -7.96 -24.99
N GLY A 136 -10.41 -9.25 -24.67
CA GLY A 136 -9.73 -10.32 -25.41
C GLY A 136 -8.21 -10.35 -25.23
N ARG A 137 -7.67 -9.64 -24.22
CA ARG A 137 -6.25 -9.62 -23.90
C ARG A 137 -6.03 -9.96 -22.43
N VAL A 138 -4.78 -10.27 -22.07
CA VAL A 138 -4.39 -10.48 -20.67
C VAL A 138 -3.62 -9.30 -20.12
N LEU A 139 -3.69 -9.09 -18.80
CA LEU A 139 -2.85 -8.13 -18.08
C LEU A 139 -1.84 -8.90 -17.23
N VAL A 140 -0.56 -8.70 -17.52
CA VAL A 140 0.55 -9.19 -16.70
C VAL A 140 1.15 -7.99 -15.96
N SER A 141 1.33 -8.13 -14.65
CA SER A 141 1.99 -7.12 -13.81
C SER A 141 3.23 -7.70 -13.17
N SER A 142 4.34 -7.01 -13.37
CA SER A 142 5.67 -7.44 -12.95
C SER A 142 6.31 -6.37 -12.08
N THR A 143 6.88 -6.80 -10.96
CA THR A 143 7.49 -5.91 -9.97
C THR A 143 9.01 -6.05 -10.01
N VAL A 144 9.68 -4.89 -10.05
CA VAL A 144 11.12 -4.71 -10.00
C VAL A 144 11.45 -3.98 -8.71
N LEU A 145 12.38 -4.52 -7.93
CA LEU A 145 12.87 -3.89 -6.70
C LEU A 145 14.01 -2.92 -7.06
N GLY A 146 13.66 -1.70 -7.44
CA GLY A 146 14.63 -0.73 -7.94
C GLY A 146 14.07 0.25 -8.97
N PRO A 147 14.96 0.94 -9.70
CA PRO A 147 14.58 1.91 -10.72
C PRO A 147 14.04 1.20 -11.95
N PRO A 148 13.41 1.92 -12.89
CA PRO A 148 12.94 1.32 -14.13
C PRO A 148 14.10 0.66 -14.89
N PRO A 149 14.02 -0.65 -15.15
CA PRO A 149 15.00 -1.34 -15.98
C PRO A 149 14.70 -1.08 -17.47
N GLU A 150 15.64 -1.48 -18.32
CA GLU A 150 15.41 -1.57 -19.77
C GLU A 150 14.28 -2.56 -20.08
N GLU A 151 13.37 -2.15 -20.95
CA GLU A 151 12.19 -2.95 -21.32
C GLU A 151 12.55 -4.31 -21.91
N SER A 152 13.63 -4.36 -22.70
CA SER A 152 14.14 -5.61 -23.27
C SER A 152 14.60 -6.60 -22.21
N ALA A 153 15.23 -6.12 -21.12
CA ALA A 153 15.66 -6.96 -20.01
C ALA A 153 14.48 -7.52 -19.22
N VAL A 154 13.42 -6.73 -19.04
CA VAL A 154 12.17 -7.19 -18.41
C VAL A 154 11.52 -8.27 -19.25
N ARG A 155 11.33 -8.04 -20.56
CA ARG A 155 10.69 -9.02 -21.45
C ARG A 155 11.49 -10.31 -21.60
N ALA A 156 12.82 -10.23 -21.67
CA ALA A 156 13.69 -11.40 -21.70
C ALA A 156 13.58 -12.20 -20.40
N HIS A 157 13.58 -11.53 -19.26
CA HIS A 157 13.45 -12.21 -17.97
C HIS A 157 12.05 -12.83 -17.78
N LEU A 158 10.99 -12.14 -18.19
CA LEU A 158 9.63 -12.70 -18.18
C LEU A 158 9.49 -13.91 -19.10
N ALA A 159 10.16 -13.91 -20.26
CA ALA A 159 10.17 -15.07 -21.14
C ALA A 159 10.81 -16.29 -20.47
N ALA A 160 11.91 -16.09 -19.74
CA ALA A 160 12.57 -17.14 -18.97
C ALA A 160 11.70 -17.62 -17.80
N LEU A 161 11.11 -16.70 -17.02
CA LEU A 161 10.29 -17.02 -15.85
C LEU A 161 9.02 -17.80 -16.22
N TYR A 162 8.34 -17.40 -17.30
CA TYR A 162 7.12 -18.07 -17.74
C TYR A 162 7.38 -19.24 -18.70
N GLY A 163 8.61 -19.42 -19.19
CA GLY A 163 8.91 -20.45 -20.19
C GLY A 163 8.19 -20.24 -21.52
N THR A 164 7.83 -19.01 -21.88
CA THR A 164 7.10 -18.67 -23.12
C THR A 164 7.69 -17.45 -23.81
N PRO A 165 7.64 -17.37 -25.16
CA PRO A 165 8.00 -16.16 -25.87
C PRO A 165 7.18 -14.95 -25.44
N THR A 166 7.84 -13.80 -25.27
CA THR A 166 7.19 -12.52 -24.97
C THR A 166 7.18 -11.58 -26.19
N ASP A 167 7.48 -12.08 -27.39
CA ASP A 167 7.61 -11.32 -28.66
C ASP A 167 6.34 -10.50 -28.98
N ARG A 168 5.16 -11.08 -28.72
CA ARG A 168 3.84 -10.45 -28.92
C ARG A 168 3.33 -9.63 -27.73
N TRP A 169 4.15 -9.43 -26.69
CA TRP A 169 3.75 -8.64 -25.53
C TRP A 169 3.95 -7.15 -25.81
N GLU A 170 2.96 -6.36 -25.40
CA GLU A 170 2.99 -4.90 -25.54
C GLU A 170 3.01 -4.27 -24.14
N ARG A 171 3.86 -3.27 -23.93
CA ARG A 171 3.94 -2.56 -22.66
C ARG A 171 2.80 -1.56 -22.55
N LEU A 172 1.99 -1.70 -21.51
CA LEU A 172 0.88 -0.80 -21.18
C LEU A 172 1.34 0.38 -20.33
N GLY A 173 2.25 0.15 -19.38
CA GLY A 173 2.65 1.19 -18.43
C GLY A 173 3.86 0.81 -17.59
N VAL A 174 4.55 1.82 -17.08
CA VAL A 174 5.64 1.70 -16.11
C VAL A 174 5.38 2.71 -15.00
N HIS A 175 5.25 2.22 -13.78
CA HIS A 175 5.01 3.05 -12.60
C HIS A 175 6.17 2.90 -11.64
N HIS A 176 6.95 3.97 -11.48
CA HIS A 176 8.09 4.00 -10.58
C HIS A 176 7.80 4.87 -9.37
N THR A 177 7.96 4.30 -8.19
CA THR A 177 7.79 5.00 -6.92
C THR A 177 9.11 4.95 -6.15
N ARG A 178 9.77 6.10 -6.02
CA ARG A 178 11.07 6.22 -5.32
C ARG A 178 10.97 5.92 -3.83
N GLU A 179 9.86 6.32 -3.23
CA GLU A 179 9.59 6.13 -1.80
C GLU A 179 8.44 5.13 -1.62
N ALA A 180 8.55 3.95 -2.24
CA ALA A 180 7.46 2.98 -2.31
C ALA A 180 7.21 2.26 -0.98
N VAL A 181 8.27 1.82 -0.32
CA VAL A 181 8.17 1.02 0.90
C VAL A 181 9.14 1.54 1.95
N PRO A 182 8.67 2.00 3.12
CA PRO A 182 9.57 2.35 4.22
C PRO A 182 10.47 1.18 4.60
N ALA A 183 11.78 1.40 4.62
CA ALA A 183 12.74 0.37 4.99
C ALA A 183 12.59 0.00 6.46
N MET A 184 12.71 -1.29 6.74
CA MET A 184 12.59 -1.86 8.09
C MET A 184 13.92 -2.48 8.55
N PRO A 185 15.05 -1.73 8.69
CA PRO A 185 16.32 -2.30 9.12
C PRO A 185 16.27 -2.74 10.60
N PRO A 186 17.03 -3.78 11.00
CA PRO A 186 17.12 -4.18 12.41
C PRO A 186 17.90 -3.14 13.26
N PRO A 187 17.52 -2.91 14.53
CA PRO A 187 16.27 -3.36 15.15
C PRO A 187 15.06 -2.56 14.60
N HIS A 188 14.00 -3.28 14.19
CA HIS A 188 12.75 -2.67 13.74
C HIS A 188 11.68 -2.78 14.81
N ASP A 189 11.06 -1.65 15.15
CA ASP A 189 9.89 -1.60 16.02
C ASP A 189 8.63 -1.75 15.17
N ILE A 190 8.01 -2.93 15.25
CA ILE A 190 6.77 -3.28 14.54
C ILE A 190 5.52 -2.64 15.17
N ARG A 191 5.62 -1.95 16.31
CA ARG A 191 4.47 -1.32 16.98
C ARG A 191 4.85 0.04 17.55
N ARG A 192 5.38 0.91 16.69
CA ARG A 192 5.76 2.28 17.09
C ARG A 192 4.58 3.01 17.73
N PRO A 193 4.83 3.91 18.70
CA PRO A 193 3.77 4.71 19.30
C PRO A 193 3.00 5.50 18.24
N VAL A 194 1.67 5.45 18.34
CA VAL A 194 0.72 6.20 17.50
C VAL A 194 0.22 7.48 18.18
N ARG A 195 0.42 7.60 19.50
CA ARG A 195 0.13 8.80 20.29
C ARG A 195 1.45 9.53 20.52
N LEU A 196 1.55 10.77 20.06
CA LEU A 196 2.70 11.63 20.32
C LEU A 196 2.49 12.43 21.61
N LEU A 197 1.30 13.02 21.72
CA LEU A 197 0.76 13.60 22.94
C LEU A 197 -0.76 13.51 22.91
N SER A 198 -1.43 13.79 24.03
CA SER A 198 -2.89 13.88 24.03
C SER A 198 -3.35 14.94 23.03
N GLY A 199 -4.27 14.57 22.13
CA GLY A 199 -4.73 15.44 21.04
C GLY A 199 -3.88 15.41 19.76
N LEU A 200 -2.73 14.70 19.74
CA LEU A 200 -1.91 14.57 18.52
C LEU A 200 -1.42 13.13 18.31
N TYR A 201 -1.88 12.55 17.20
CA TYR A 201 -1.68 11.16 16.86
C TYR A 201 -1.14 11.03 15.44
N VAL A 202 -0.57 9.88 15.13
CA VAL A 202 0.07 9.59 13.86
C VAL A 202 -0.05 8.11 13.53
N CYS A 203 -0.43 7.82 12.30
CA CYS A 203 -0.52 6.48 11.76
C CYS A 203 0.04 6.43 10.33
N GLY A 204 0.26 5.23 9.84
CA GLY A 204 0.82 4.96 8.53
C GLY A 204 1.65 3.68 8.55
N ASP A 205 2.02 3.21 7.37
CA ASP A 205 2.95 2.09 7.16
C ASP A 205 4.28 2.25 7.93
N HIS A 206 4.73 3.49 8.11
CA HIS A 206 5.91 3.86 8.89
C HIS A 206 5.77 3.73 10.42
N ARG A 207 4.59 3.31 10.92
CA ARG A 207 4.30 3.09 12.36
C ARG A 207 4.18 1.63 12.77
N ASP A 208 4.24 0.71 11.82
CA ASP A 208 4.01 -0.70 12.07
C ASP A 208 4.89 -1.56 11.14
N THR A 209 4.32 -2.57 10.48
CA THR A 209 4.90 -3.17 9.27
C THR A 209 4.66 -2.27 8.04
N SER A 210 5.66 -2.13 7.18
CA SER A 210 5.59 -1.31 5.96
C SER A 210 4.71 -1.93 4.85
N THR A 211 3.46 -2.26 5.19
CA THR A 211 2.48 -2.93 4.34
C THR A 211 1.13 -2.21 4.44
N VAL A 212 0.23 -2.46 3.48
CA VAL A 212 -1.16 -1.95 3.54
C VAL A 212 -1.84 -2.39 4.85
N GLN A 213 -1.64 -3.65 5.27
CA GLN A 213 -2.20 -4.17 6.51
C GLN A 213 -1.61 -3.47 7.75
N GLY A 214 -0.31 -3.18 7.75
CA GLY A 214 0.33 -2.41 8.81
C GLY A 214 -0.18 -0.97 8.89
N ALA A 215 -0.40 -0.32 7.73
CA ALA A 215 -1.01 1.00 7.69
C ALA A 215 -2.42 0.99 8.29
N LEU A 216 -3.29 0.06 7.88
CA LEU A 216 -4.65 -0.11 8.42
C LEU A 216 -4.63 -0.43 9.93
N HIS A 217 -3.71 -1.30 10.38
CA HIS A 217 -3.57 -1.65 11.80
C HIS A 217 -3.13 -0.44 12.63
N SER A 218 -2.16 0.33 12.16
CA SER A 218 -1.71 1.55 12.83
C SER A 218 -2.83 2.61 12.89
N GLY A 219 -3.62 2.75 11.82
CA GLY A 219 -4.79 3.64 11.78
C GLY A 219 -5.84 3.24 12.82
N ARG A 220 -6.16 1.94 12.91
CA ARG A 220 -7.07 1.41 13.94
C ARG A 220 -6.55 1.68 15.35
N ARG A 221 -5.26 1.43 15.60
CA ARG A 221 -4.62 1.72 16.90
C ARG A 221 -4.71 3.21 17.24
N ALA A 222 -4.46 4.09 16.29
CA ALA A 222 -4.52 5.53 16.50
C ALA A 222 -5.97 6.00 16.75
N ALA A 223 -6.95 5.51 16.00
CA ALA A 223 -8.36 5.79 16.23
C ALA A 223 -8.81 5.35 17.63
N HIS A 224 -8.45 4.13 18.06
CA HIS A 224 -8.72 3.70 19.44
C HIS A 224 -8.04 4.60 20.47
N ALA A 225 -6.79 5.02 20.25
CA ALA A 225 -6.08 5.90 21.17
C ALA A 225 -6.77 7.27 21.31
N VAL A 226 -7.30 7.82 20.21
CA VAL A 226 -8.11 9.05 20.20
C VAL A 226 -9.39 8.84 21.01
N LEU A 227 -10.16 7.81 20.69
CA LEU A 227 -11.46 7.54 21.33
C LEU A 227 -11.30 7.36 22.85
N THR A 228 -10.30 6.60 23.29
CA THR A 228 -9.98 6.39 24.71
C THR A 228 -9.66 7.70 25.42
N ASP A 229 -8.86 8.58 24.82
CA ASP A 229 -8.48 9.85 25.45
C ASP A 229 -9.66 10.81 25.60
N PHE A 230 -10.70 10.66 24.78
CA PHE A 230 -11.94 11.44 24.88
C PHE A 230 -13.08 10.69 25.59
N GLY A 231 -12.81 9.53 26.18
CA GLY A 231 -13.83 8.73 26.89
C GLY A 231 -14.96 8.23 25.98
N ILE A 232 -14.72 8.13 24.68
CA ILE A 232 -15.72 7.70 23.70
C ILE A 232 -15.63 6.18 23.57
N THR A 233 -16.72 5.49 23.92
CA THR A 233 -16.85 4.05 23.66
C THR A 233 -17.56 3.86 22.32
N PRO A 234 -16.87 3.36 21.28
CA PRO A 234 -17.50 3.12 19.98
C PRO A 234 -18.57 2.04 20.09
N SER A 235 -19.79 2.32 19.63
CA SER A 235 -20.82 1.31 19.43
C SER A 235 -20.49 0.52 18.16
N TYR A 236 -19.62 -0.48 18.25
CA TYR A 236 -19.46 -1.41 17.14
C TYR A 236 -20.62 -2.39 17.16
N ALA A 237 -21.52 -2.32 16.17
CA ALA A 237 -22.23 -3.53 15.78
C ALA A 237 -21.16 -4.49 15.26
N ARG A 238 -21.03 -5.68 15.88
CA ARG A 238 -20.26 -6.78 15.29
C ARG A 238 -21.02 -7.22 14.05
N GLU A 239 -20.78 -6.56 12.93
CA GLU A 239 -21.21 -7.09 11.66
C GLU A 239 -20.22 -8.19 11.28
N THR A 240 -20.68 -9.43 11.36
CA THR A 240 -19.92 -10.59 10.92
C THR A 240 -19.87 -10.50 9.39
N LEU A 241 -18.77 -9.98 8.84
CA LEU A 241 -18.57 -10.03 7.40
C LEU A 241 -18.56 -11.51 6.99
N PRO A 242 -19.40 -11.93 6.03
CA PRO A 242 -19.33 -13.29 5.51
C PRO A 242 -17.91 -13.53 4.99
N THR A 243 -17.38 -14.73 5.26
CA THR A 243 -16.09 -15.14 4.74
C THR A 243 -16.19 -15.13 3.21
N ALA A 244 -15.39 -14.29 2.55
CA ALA A 244 -15.31 -14.31 1.09
C ALA A 244 -14.92 -15.72 0.64
N ALA A 245 -15.72 -16.30 -0.26
CA ALA A 245 -15.56 -17.66 -0.77
C ALA A 245 -14.26 -17.83 -1.58
#